data_AF-A0A1V5ZQ85-F1
#
_entry.id   AF-A0A1V5ZQ85-F1
#
_cell.length_a   1.000
_cell.length_b   1.000
_cell.length_c   1.000
_cell.angle_alpha   90.00
_cell.angle_beta   90.00
_cell.angle_gamma   90.00
#
_symmetry.space_group_name_H-M   'P 1'
#
loop_
_entity.id
_entity.type
_entity.pdbx_description
1 polymer ?
#
loop_
_entity_poly.entity_id
_entity_poly.type
_entity_poly.pdbx_seq_one_letter_code
_entity_poly.pdbx_strand_id
1 'polypeptide(L)'
;MNLEQIFFLVFLCVVALSYIIYIFLNFFDEKRKYNIEKFSEYSGILNFYMEKAYAIIYKNELMIYSVEGMKLDDIIFQEITKKYIILVLKMMGSRAEKEFLYFFGDAKTMYFNISEYFNYRYEQDEIRHATQKELINSEIEI
;
A
#
# COMPACT_ATOMS: atom_id res chain seq x y z
N MET A 1 -4.19 -59.50 20.71
CA MET A 1 -4.85 -58.19 20.96
C MET A 1 -6.27 -58.32 20.46
N ASN A 2 -7.26 -58.04 21.31
CA ASN A 2 -8.67 -58.21 20.94
C ASN A 2 -9.11 -57.07 20.01
N LEU A 3 -10.12 -57.32 19.17
CA LEU A 3 -10.62 -56.36 18.18
C LEU A 3 -10.99 -54.99 18.81
N GLU A 4 -11.56 -55.01 20.02
CA GLU A 4 -11.91 -53.82 20.81
C GLU A 4 -10.68 -52.96 21.17
N GLN A 5 -9.56 -53.61 21.50
CA GLN A 5 -8.29 -52.91 21.81
C GLN A 5 -7.71 -52.23 20.57
N ILE A 6 -7.86 -52.83 19.39
CA ILE A 6 -7.46 -52.23 18.11
C ILE A 6 -8.29 -50.97 17.84
N PHE A 7 -9.61 -51.05 17.96
CA PHE A 7 -10.49 -49.89 17.73
C PHE A 7 -10.20 -48.74 18.69
N PHE A 8 -9.96 -49.04 19.97
CA PHE A 8 -9.61 -48.02 20.96
C PHE A 8 -8.28 -47.32 20.61
N LEU A 9 -7.28 -48.07 20.15
CA LEU A 9 -5.98 -47.51 19.78
C LEU A 9 -6.08 -46.64 18.52
N VAL A 10 -6.86 -47.07 17.52
CA VAL A 10 -7.15 -46.26 16.32
C VAL A 10 -7.88 -44.97 16.71
N PHE A 11 -8.86 -45.04 17.59
CA PHE A 11 -9.56 -43.85 18.09
C PHE A 11 -8.61 -42.86 18.77
N LEU A 12 -7.71 -43.34 19.64
CA LEU A 12 -6.69 -42.50 20.27
C LEU A 12 -5.75 -41.85 19.23
N CYS A 13 -5.35 -42.59 18.20
CA CYS A 13 -4.54 -42.03 17.11
C CYS A 13 -5.29 -40.91 16.36
N VAL A 14 -6.58 -41.09 16.09
CA VAL A 14 -7.40 -40.07 15.41
C VAL A 14 -7.54 -38.82 16.28
N VAL A 15 -7.77 -38.98 17.58
CA VAL A 15 -7.86 -37.85 18.52
C VAL A 15 -6.52 -37.13 18.67
N ALA A 16 -5.41 -37.87 18.73
CA ALA A 16 -4.08 -37.27 18.80
C ALA A 16 -3.76 -36.49 17.50
N LEU A 17 -4.10 -37.06 16.35
CA LEU A 17 -3.83 -36.45 15.05
C LEU A 17 -4.71 -35.20 14.84
N SER A 18 -5.97 -35.22 15.25
CA SER A 18 -6.84 -34.03 15.20
C SER A 18 -6.33 -32.92 16.12
N TYR A 19 -5.82 -33.26 17.31
CA TYR A 19 -5.20 -32.30 18.22
C TYR A 19 -3.92 -31.67 17.64
N ILE A 20 -3.07 -32.47 17.00
CA ILE A 20 -1.87 -31.97 16.31
C ILE A 20 -2.27 -30.99 15.20
N ILE A 21 -3.24 -31.35 14.35
CA ILE A 21 -3.74 -30.48 13.29
C ILE A 21 -4.27 -29.16 13.89
N TYR A 22 -5.05 -29.23 14.97
CA TYR A 22 -5.56 -28.04 15.66
C TYR A 22 -4.45 -27.09 16.11
N ILE A 23 -3.38 -27.62 16.73
CA ILE A 23 -2.20 -26.81 17.12
C ILE A 23 -1.55 -26.18 15.89
N PHE A 24 -1.34 -26.94 14.81
CA PHE A 24 -0.73 -26.42 13.59
C PHE A 24 -1.55 -25.29 12.98
N LEU A 25 -2.88 -25.45 12.88
CA LEU A 25 -3.76 -24.42 12.34
C LEU A 25 -3.71 -23.13 13.17
N ASN A 26 -3.77 -23.23 14.50
CA ASN A 26 -3.66 -22.07 15.39
C ASN A 26 -2.29 -21.37 15.26
N PHE A 27 -1.20 -22.13 15.16
CA PHE A 27 0.14 -21.56 14.98
C PHE A 27 0.27 -20.76 13.67
N PHE A 28 -0.28 -21.29 12.57
CA PHE A 28 -0.30 -20.57 11.30
C PHE A 28 -1.17 -19.31 11.36
N ASP A 29 -2.31 -19.36 12.07
CA ASP A 29 -3.18 -18.21 12.22
C ASP A 29 -2.53 -17.09 13.06
N GLU A 30 -1.89 -17.43 14.19
CA GLU A 30 -1.15 -16.45 15.00
C GLU A 30 0.00 -15.80 14.23
N LYS A 31 0.79 -16.60 13.49
CA LYS A 31 1.88 -16.07 12.65
C LYS A 31 1.35 -15.14 11.56
N ARG A 32 0.23 -15.51 10.93
CA ARG A 32 -0.43 -14.66 9.93
C ARG A 32 -0.91 -13.36 10.55
N LYS A 33 -1.58 -13.42 11.71
CA LYS A 33 -2.08 -12.25 12.43
C LYS A 33 -0.94 -11.30 12.82
N TYR A 34 0.15 -11.84 13.36
CA TYR A 34 1.36 -11.07 13.67
C TYR A 34 1.93 -10.36 12.43
N ASN A 35 2.02 -11.06 11.30
CA ASN A 35 2.49 -10.48 10.04
C ASN A 35 1.55 -9.36 9.52
N ILE A 36 0.24 -9.52 9.67
CA ILE A 36 -0.75 -8.50 9.29
C ILE A 36 -0.65 -7.26 10.18
N GLU A 37 -0.53 -7.44 11.49
CA GLU A 37 -0.39 -6.34 12.45
C GLU A 37 0.89 -5.54 12.18
N LYS A 38 2.01 -6.24 11.98
CA LYS A 38 3.26 -5.61 11.58
C LYS A 38 3.10 -4.88 10.25
N PHE A 39 2.51 -5.52 9.24
CA PHE A 39 2.27 -4.87 7.96
C PHE A 39 1.50 -3.55 8.11
N SER A 40 0.45 -3.51 8.94
CA SER A 40 -0.31 -2.28 9.22
C SER A 40 0.55 -1.17 9.82
N GLU A 41 1.42 -1.48 10.78
CA GLU A 41 2.37 -0.50 11.36
C GLU A 41 3.31 0.06 10.27
N TYR A 42 3.87 -0.84 9.45
CA TYR A 42 4.75 -0.48 8.35
C TYR A 42 4.03 0.35 7.29
N SER A 43 2.79 0.03 6.93
CA SER A 43 1.99 0.84 6.01
C SER A 43 1.83 2.27 6.50
N GLY A 44 1.68 2.49 7.81
CA GLY A 44 1.65 3.85 8.39
C GLY A 44 2.95 4.62 8.17
N ILE A 45 4.10 3.94 8.31
CA ILE A 45 5.41 4.54 8.04
C ILE A 45 5.58 4.86 6.55
N LEU A 46 5.17 3.95 5.65
CA LEU A 46 5.22 4.21 4.21
C LEU A 46 4.32 5.39 3.84
N ASN A 47 3.11 5.44 4.38
CA ASN A 47 2.16 6.52 4.14
C ASN A 47 2.74 7.88 4.56
N PHE A 48 3.42 7.95 5.71
CA PHE A 48 4.11 9.15 6.14
C PHE A 48 5.13 9.64 5.10
N TYR A 49 5.97 8.75 4.55
CA TYR A 49 6.95 9.14 3.52
C TYR A 49 6.28 9.53 2.21
N MET A 50 5.23 8.84 1.81
CA MET A 50 4.43 9.15 0.63
C MET A 50 3.77 10.53 0.73
N GLU A 51 3.13 10.85 1.86
CA GLU A 51 2.56 12.17 2.13
C GLU A 51 3.61 13.28 2.06
N LYS A 52 4.77 13.09 2.71
CA LYS A 52 5.84 14.08 2.70
C LYS A 52 6.44 14.28 1.30
N ALA A 53 6.67 13.21 0.57
CA ALA A 53 7.15 13.30 -0.81
C ALA A 53 6.12 13.98 -1.72
N TYR A 54 4.83 13.71 -1.52
CA TYR A 54 3.76 14.33 -2.31
C TYR A 54 3.72 15.84 -2.05
N ALA A 55 3.80 16.28 -0.79
CA ALA A 55 3.81 17.70 -0.46
C ALA A 55 4.99 18.45 -1.11
N ILE A 56 6.17 17.81 -1.19
CA ILE A 56 7.34 18.38 -1.85
C ILE A 56 7.14 18.47 -3.36
N ILE A 57 6.72 17.37 -4.00
CA ILE A 57 6.47 17.33 -5.45
C ILE A 57 5.37 18.28 -5.84
N TYR A 58 4.27 18.32 -5.07
CA TYR A 58 3.15 19.21 -5.31
C TYR A 58 3.60 20.66 -5.35
N LYS A 59 4.31 21.10 -4.31
CA LYS A 59 4.81 22.48 -4.21
C LYS A 59 5.74 22.86 -5.37
N ASN A 60 6.58 21.93 -5.81
CA ASN A 60 7.65 22.24 -6.76
C ASN A 60 7.22 22.09 -8.23
N GLU A 61 6.35 21.13 -8.53
CA GLU A 61 6.12 20.66 -9.90
C GLU A 61 4.63 20.71 -10.30
N LEU A 62 3.69 20.57 -9.34
CA LEU A 62 2.25 20.48 -9.65
C LEU A 62 1.48 21.77 -9.42
N MET A 63 1.89 22.58 -8.43
CA MET A 63 1.13 23.71 -7.91
C MET A 63 0.69 24.71 -9.00
N ILE A 64 1.56 25.00 -9.97
CA ILE A 64 1.24 25.91 -11.07
C ILE A 64 0.08 25.36 -11.91
N TYR A 65 0.15 24.08 -12.30
CA TYR A 65 -0.91 23.42 -13.05
C TYR A 65 -2.22 23.38 -12.29
N SER A 66 -2.17 23.12 -10.98
CA SER A 66 -3.35 23.13 -10.11
C SER A 66 -4.00 24.50 -10.05
N VAL A 67 -3.20 25.56 -9.87
CA VAL A 67 -3.70 26.96 -9.83
C VAL A 67 -4.27 27.38 -11.18
N GLU A 68 -3.69 26.92 -12.29
CA GLU A 68 -4.19 27.19 -13.64
C GLU A 68 -5.35 26.27 -14.06
N GLY A 69 -5.77 25.33 -13.21
CA GLY A 69 -6.81 24.35 -13.52
C GLY A 69 -6.44 23.37 -14.63
N MET A 70 -5.15 23.25 -14.97
CA MET A 70 -4.66 22.43 -16.07
C MET A 70 -4.36 21.00 -15.65
N LYS A 71 -4.62 20.06 -16.57
CA LYS A 71 -4.13 18.69 -16.45
C LYS A 71 -2.74 18.60 -17.07
N LEU A 72 -1.83 17.91 -16.38
CA LEU A 72 -0.53 17.55 -16.93
C LEU A 72 -0.68 16.64 -18.15
N ASP A 73 0.22 16.83 -19.12
CA ASP A 73 0.44 15.85 -20.18
C ASP A 73 0.94 14.52 -19.60
N ASP A 74 0.55 13.41 -20.23
CA ASP A 74 0.84 12.06 -19.74
C ASP A 74 2.35 11.79 -19.62
N ILE A 75 3.18 12.36 -20.51
CA ILE A 75 4.64 12.18 -20.47
C ILE A 75 5.20 12.86 -19.23
N ILE A 76 4.81 14.11 -18.99
CA ILE A 76 5.25 14.90 -17.84
C ILE A 76 4.76 14.24 -16.54
N PHE A 77 3.50 13.79 -16.52
CA PHE A 77 2.93 13.10 -15.38
C PHE A 77 3.74 11.83 -15.02
N GLN A 78 4.13 11.03 -16.01
CA GLN A 78 4.98 9.85 -15.78
C GLN A 78 6.37 10.21 -15.26
N GLU A 79 6.97 11.29 -15.75
CA GLU A 79 8.27 11.78 -15.25
C GLU A 79 8.18 12.22 -13.79
N ILE A 80 7.15 12.99 -13.44
CA ILE A 80 6.91 13.43 -12.07
C ILE A 80 6.61 12.23 -11.16
N THR A 81 5.84 11.25 -11.63
CA THR A 81 5.57 10.01 -10.87
C THR A 81 6.87 9.26 -10.57
N LYS A 82 7.80 9.16 -11.53
CA LYS A 82 9.12 8.56 -11.29
C LYS A 82 9.94 9.34 -10.27
N LYS A 83 9.97 10.68 -10.37
CA LYS A 83 10.64 11.56 -9.39
C LYS A 83 10.05 11.36 -8.00
N TYR A 84 8.73 11.27 -7.89
CA TYR A 84 8.01 11.03 -6.64
C TYR A 84 8.40 9.69 -6.01
N ILE A 85 8.36 8.58 -6.76
CA ILE A 85 8.78 7.26 -6.27
C ILE A 85 10.22 7.31 -5.75
N ILE A 86 11.14 7.88 -6.52
CA ILE A 86 12.54 8.03 -6.12
C ILE A 86 12.67 8.83 -4.81
N LEU A 87 11.88 9.90 -4.67
CA LEU A 87 11.89 10.71 -3.45
C LEU A 87 11.39 9.90 -2.24
N VAL A 88 10.29 9.16 -2.38
CA VAL A 88 9.77 8.27 -1.33
C VAL A 88 10.83 7.28 -0.87
N LEU A 89 11.50 6.61 -1.81
CA LEU A 89 12.59 5.65 -1.52
C LEU A 89 13.79 6.33 -0.83
N LYS A 90 14.18 7.53 -1.29
CA LYS A 90 15.26 8.30 -0.65
C LYS A 90 14.92 8.71 0.78
N MET A 91 13.67 9.09 1.03
CA MET A 91 13.22 9.54 2.36
C MET A 91 13.13 8.39 3.36
N MET A 92 12.69 7.20 2.93
CA MET A 92 12.64 6.03 3.81
C MET A 92 14.02 5.44 4.11
N GLY A 93 14.96 5.55 3.16
CA GLY A 93 16.28 4.98 3.26
C GLY A 93 16.33 3.46 3.02
N SER A 94 17.53 2.96 2.75
CA SER A 94 17.76 1.59 2.25
C SER A 94 17.39 0.48 3.23
N ARG A 95 17.32 0.77 4.54
CA ARG A 95 16.90 -0.20 5.54
C ARG A 95 15.39 -0.44 5.49
N ALA A 96 14.61 0.64 5.58
CA ALA A 96 13.16 0.57 5.52
C ALA A 96 12.70 0.02 4.16
N GLU A 97 13.37 0.41 3.08
CA GLU A 97 13.12 -0.13 1.73
C GLU A 97 13.18 -1.66 1.69
N LYS A 98 14.21 -2.28 2.27
CA LYS A 98 14.32 -3.74 2.32
C LYS A 98 13.20 -4.40 3.13
N GLU A 99 12.78 -3.77 4.22
CA GLU A 99 11.68 -4.25 5.05
C GLU A 99 10.35 -4.17 4.29
N PHE A 100 10.11 -3.07 3.57
CA PHE A 100 8.95 -2.95 2.68
C PHE A 100 8.97 -3.96 1.53
N LEU A 101 10.13 -4.19 0.90
CA LEU A 101 10.27 -5.19 -0.15
C LEU A 101 9.90 -6.59 0.36
N TYR A 102 10.23 -6.93 1.61
CA TYR A 102 9.80 -8.19 2.22
C TYR A 102 8.27 -8.28 2.34
N PHE A 103 7.61 -7.20 2.78
CA PHE A 103 6.16 -7.17 2.94
C PHE A 103 5.39 -7.16 1.62
N PHE A 104 5.85 -6.39 0.62
CA PHE A 104 5.23 -6.30 -0.70
C PHE A 104 5.60 -7.45 -1.62
N GLY A 105 6.55 -8.31 -1.22
CA GLY A 105 7.04 -9.46 -1.99
C GLY A 105 8.06 -9.08 -3.06
N ASP A 106 7.83 -7.98 -3.78
CA ASP A 106 8.74 -7.50 -4.82
C ASP A 106 8.69 -5.97 -5.03
N ALA A 107 9.73 -5.46 -5.70
CA ALA A 107 9.90 -4.03 -5.96
C ALA A 107 8.84 -3.46 -6.91
N LYS A 108 8.37 -4.24 -7.90
CA LYS A 108 7.35 -3.75 -8.84
C LYS A 108 6.04 -3.51 -8.10
N THR A 109 5.64 -4.44 -7.23
CA THR A 109 4.44 -4.30 -6.40
C THR A 109 4.55 -3.11 -5.45
N MET A 110 5.70 -2.93 -4.79
CA MET A 110 5.93 -1.76 -3.94
C MET A 110 5.85 -0.45 -4.74
N TYR A 111 6.53 -0.34 -5.87
CA TYR A 111 6.54 0.88 -6.69
C TYR A 111 5.17 1.18 -7.28
N PHE A 112 4.42 0.15 -7.66
CA PHE A 112 3.04 0.28 -8.12
C PHE A 112 2.14 0.88 -7.04
N ASN A 113 2.21 0.39 -5.80
CA ASN A 113 1.41 0.96 -4.70
C ASN A 113 1.79 2.43 -4.42
N ILE A 114 3.08 2.76 -4.49
CA ILE A 114 3.54 4.14 -4.35
C ILE A 114 3.02 5.03 -5.49
N SER A 115 3.07 4.56 -6.74
CA SER A 115 2.54 5.31 -7.89
C SER A 115 1.02 5.48 -7.83
N GLU A 116 0.29 4.46 -7.40
CA GLU A 116 -1.16 4.52 -7.26
C GLU A 116 -1.57 5.54 -6.20
N TYR A 117 -0.83 5.61 -5.09
CA TYR A 117 -1.03 6.66 -4.09
C TYR A 117 -0.84 8.06 -4.70
N PHE A 118 0.23 8.26 -5.49
CA PHE A 118 0.48 9.53 -6.16
C PHE A 118 -0.65 9.92 -7.12
N ASN A 119 -1.09 8.98 -7.94
CA ASN A 119 -2.18 9.15 -8.89
C ASN A 119 -3.48 9.53 -8.18
N TYR A 120 -3.84 8.79 -7.12
CA TYR A 120 -5.01 9.08 -6.31
C TYR A 120 -4.97 10.51 -5.73
N ARG A 121 -3.83 10.91 -5.15
CA ARG A 121 -3.67 12.26 -4.58
C ARG A 121 -3.73 13.35 -5.66
N TYR A 122 -3.18 13.10 -6.84
CA TYR A 122 -3.24 14.02 -7.98
C TYR A 122 -4.66 14.19 -8.51
N GLU A 123 -5.44 13.11 -8.60
CA GLU A 123 -6.82 13.19 -9.08
C GLU A 123 -7.77 13.87 -8.09
N GLN A 124 -7.46 13.78 -6.79
CA GLN A 124 -8.20 14.42 -5.71
C GLN A 124 -7.72 15.85 -5.40
N ASP A 125 -7.02 16.50 -6.32
CA ASP A 125 -6.53 17.87 -6.13
C ASP A 125 -7.69 18.89 -6.12
N GLU A 126 -8.09 19.29 -4.92
CA GLU A 126 -9.20 20.23 -4.67
C GLU A 126 -8.96 21.61 -5.29
N ILE A 127 -7.71 22.08 -5.37
CA ILE A 127 -7.40 23.39 -5.93
C ILE A 127 -7.70 23.38 -7.44
N ARG A 128 -7.24 22.33 -8.13
CA ARG A 128 -7.52 22.16 -9.56
C ARG A 128 -9.01 22.08 -9.84
N HIS A 129 -9.76 21.31 -9.05
CA HIS A 129 -11.22 21.19 -9.20
C HIS A 129 -11.94 22.51 -8.94
N ALA A 130 -11.51 23.29 -7.94
CA ALA A 130 -12.07 24.60 -7.64
C ALA A 130 -11.83 25.59 -8.79
N THR A 131 -10.60 25.69 -9.28
CA THR A 131 -10.26 26.59 -10.39
C THR A 131 -11.00 26.21 -11.67
N GLN A 132 -11.09 24.92 -12.01
CA GLN A 132 -11.85 24.47 -13.19
C GLN A 132 -13.32 24.90 -13.10
N LYS A 133 -13.92 24.81 -11.91
CA LYS A 133 -15.30 25.26 -11.69
C LYS A 133 -15.46 26.77 -11.88
N GLU A 134 -14.50 27.56 -11.38
CA GLU A 134 -14.50 29.02 -11.56
C GLU A 134 -14.37 29.42 -13.05
N LEU A 135 -13.46 28.78 -13.78
CA LEU A 135 -13.27 29.01 -15.22
C LEU A 135 -14.54 28.73 -16.00
N ILE A 136 -15.19 27.58 -15.77
CA ILE A 136 -16.44 27.20 -16.44
C ILE A 136 -17.56 28.23 -16.15
N ASN A 137 -17.69 28.67 -14.90
CA ASN A 137 -18.70 29.66 -14.54
C ASN A 137 -18.46 31.00 -15.25
N SER A 138 -17.20 31.42 -15.37
CA SER A 138 -16.84 32.67 -16.06
C SER A 138 -17.14 32.65 -17.56
N GLU A 139 -17.09 31.48 -18.20
CA GLU A 139 -17.45 31.33 -19.62
C GLU A 139 -18.96 31.35 -19.87
N ILE A 140 -19.77 30.95 -18.88
CA ILE A 140 -21.24 30.92 -18.97
C ILE A 140 -21.85 32.31 -18.75
N GLU A 141 -21.15 33.20 -18.03
CA GLU A 141 -21.59 34.58 -17.76
C GLU A 141 -21.33 35.57 -18.91
N ILE A 142 -20.74 35.12 -20.03
CA ILE A 142 -20.46 35.90 -21.25
C ILE A 142 -21.46 35.55 -22.35
#